data_AF-A0A498IDM6-F1
#
_entry.id   AF-A0A498IDM6-F1
#
_cell.length_a   1.000
_cell.length_b   1.000
_cell.length_c   1.000
_cell.angle_alpha   90.00
_cell.angle_beta   90.00
_cell.angle_gamma   90.00
#
_symmetry.space_group_name_H-M   'P 1'
#
loop_
_entity.id
_entity.type
_entity.pdbx_description
1 polymer ?
#
loop_
_entity_poly.entity_id
_entity_poly.type
_entity_poly.pdbx_seq_one_letter_code
_entity_poly.pdbx_strand_id
1 'polypeptide(L)'
;MRACAMFCSNLQVPKFGVQSPSLRLASLRRTLTTTTALSKSPSKSFRSIQYSDAQATILNFGILKDLVKIFVLDLETTGLCRRIGHVTEIAVRDLQGGKNSCFQTLVNPQQNVPNSSIHGIPTNMVTHSDVPRMVELIPILLEYIRSRQGPGVQVLFAAHNARRFDVPFLIKEFSSCSFEIPPDWLFLDTLALSHELRKLYGPKVPPKISLEGLSEFYKITREGPKHRAMADVNLLTSILPNMTSDLNLGVADLLQRSFKASVCSITMKKKKK
;
A
#
# COMPACT_ATOMS: atom_id res chain seq x y z
N MET A 1 -11.11 -26.31 -35.64
CA MET A 1 -10.58 -26.46 -34.28
C MET A 1 -11.32 -25.47 -33.38
N ARG A 2 -12.12 -25.99 -32.44
CA ARG A 2 -13.08 -25.23 -31.64
C ARG A 2 -12.39 -24.37 -30.58
N ALA A 3 -12.97 -23.19 -30.40
CA ALA A 3 -12.71 -22.23 -29.34
C ALA A 3 -12.84 -22.85 -27.94
N CYS A 4 -11.96 -22.44 -27.04
CA CYS A 4 -12.16 -22.57 -25.60
C CYS A 4 -12.30 -21.15 -25.03
N ALA A 5 -13.55 -20.69 -25.01
CA ALA A 5 -14.01 -19.61 -24.15
C ALA A 5 -14.75 -20.25 -22.95
N MET A 6 -14.98 -19.44 -21.91
CA MET A 6 -15.71 -19.75 -20.66
C MET A 6 -14.76 -20.24 -19.54
N PHE A 7 -14.70 -19.69 -18.33
CA PHE A 7 -15.68 -18.99 -17.49
C PHE A 7 -14.90 -18.11 -16.48
N CYS A 8 -15.28 -16.86 -16.26
CA CYS A 8 -15.07 -16.16 -14.99
C CYS A 8 -16.09 -15.04 -14.89
N SER A 9 -17.32 -15.43 -14.56
CA SER A 9 -18.41 -14.53 -14.22
C SER A 9 -18.43 -14.28 -12.71
N ASN A 10 -18.73 -13.02 -12.36
CA ASN A 10 -19.17 -12.53 -11.05
C ASN A 10 -18.13 -12.50 -9.91
N LEU A 11 -17.32 -11.43 -9.88
CA LEU A 11 -16.72 -10.95 -8.64
C LEU A 11 -17.55 -9.77 -8.09
N GLN A 12 -18.35 -10.05 -7.07
CA GLN A 12 -19.02 -9.03 -6.27
C GLN A 12 -17.96 -8.30 -5.42
N VAL A 13 -18.00 -6.96 -5.44
CA VAL A 13 -17.40 -6.13 -4.37
C VAL A 13 -17.98 -6.64 -3.04
N PRO A 14 -17.16 -7.02 -2.04
CA PRO A 14 -17.69 -7.48 -0.77
C PRO A 14 -18.46 -6.33 -0.11
N LYS A 15 -19.75 -6.54 0.18
CA LYS A 15 -20.51 -5.67 1.08
C LYS A 15 -20.27 -6.14 2.50
N PHE A 16 -19.42 -5.45 3.25
CA PHE A 16 -19.26 -5.71 4.68
C PHE A 16 -20.40 -5.03 5.46
N GLY A 17 -21.37 -5.84 5.90
CA GLY A 17 -22.47 -5.39 6.74
C GLY A 17 -21.97 -5.06 8.15
N VAL A 18 -22.20 -3.84 8.61
CA VAL A 18 -22.03 -3.44 10.00
C VAL A 18 -23.22 -3.97 10.79
N GLN A 19 -23.04 -5.03 11.57
CA GLN A 19 -24.00 -5.40 12.62
C GLN A 19 -23.65 -4.62 13.89
N SER A 20 -24.52 -3.68 14.28
CA SER A 20 -24.47 -3.04 15.58
C SER A 20 -25.24 -3.90 16.61
N PRO A 21 -24.72 -4.11 17.83
CA PRO A 21 -25.49 -4.75 18.89
C PRO A 21 -26.52 -3.76 19.45
N SER A 22 -27.78 -4.16 19.47
CA SER A 22 -28.88 -3.40 20.06
C SER A 22 -28.82 -3.46 21.60
N LEU A 23 -28.57 -2.33 22.25
CA LEU A 23 -28.88 -2.15 23.67
C LEU A 23 -30.22 -1.42 23.78
N ARG A 24 -31.19 -2.07 24.42
CA ARG A 24 -32.50 -1.48 24.72
C ARG A 24 -32.36 -0.48 25.86
N LEU A 25 -32.78 0.77 25.64
CA LEU A 25 -33.27 1.65 26.70
C LEU A 25 -34.56 2.33 26.22
N ALA A 26 -35.59 2.26 27.05
CA ALA A 26 -36.92 2.76 26.80
C ALA A 26 -37.10 4.21 27.25
N SER A 27 -38.09 4.89 26.64
CA SER A 27 -38.66 6.21 26.99
C SER A 27 -37.74 7.39 26.61
N LEU A 28 -38.17 8.45 25.91
CA LEU A 28 -39.42 9.20 25.96
C LEU A 28 -39.60 9.96 24.62
N ARG A 29 -40.84 10.04 24.10
CA ARG A 29 -41.22 10.75 22.87
C ARG A 29 -40.86 12.25 22.92
N ARG A 30 -40.20 12.76 21.87
CA ARG A 30 -40.34 14.15 21.44
C ARG A 30 -40.07 14.29 19.94
N THR A 31 -41.11 14.73 19.23
CA THR A 31 -41.15 14.94 17.78
C THR A 31 -40.29 16.14 17.41
N LEU A 32 -39.23 15.93 16.63
CA LEU A 32 -38.57 16.99 15.87
C LEU A 32 -38.28 16.46 14.46
N THR A 33 -38.92 17.11 13.50
CA THR A 33 -38.71 17.00 12.05
C THR A 33 -37.26 17.31 11.71
N THR A 34 -36.51 16.29 11.29
CA THR A 34 -35.22 16.46 10.62
C THR A 34 -35.37 15.96 9.20
N THR A 35 -35.28 16.89 8.27
CA THR A 35 -35.23 16.70 6.83
C THR A 35 -34.09 15.74 6.47
N THR A 36 -34.43 14.48 6.23
CA THR A 36 -33.54 13.49 5.63
C THR A 36 -33.47 13.73 4.13
N ALA A 37 -32.35 14.27 3.65
CA ALA A 37 -32.00 14.27 2.24
C ALA A 37 -30.49 14.30 2.05
N LEU A 38 -29.87 13.12 1.97
CA LEU A 38 -28.99 12.74 0.85
C LEU A 38 -28.52 11.29 1.06
N SER A 39 -29.35 10.34 0.62
CA SER A 39 -28.84 9.08 0.11
C SER A 39 -28.03 9.38 -1.16
N LYS A 40 -26.71 9.25 -1.12
CA LYS A 40 -25.91 9.16 -2.35
C LYS A 40 -25.68 7.69 -2.71
N SER A 41 -25.90 7.44 -3.98
CA SER A 41 -26.09 6.18 -4.70
C SER A 41 -24.76 5.43 -4.92
N PRO A 42 -24.76 4.23 -5.55
CA PRO A 42 -23.82 3.15 -5.29
C PRO A 42 -22.40 3.45 -5.82
N SER A 43 -21.41 2.93 -5.10
CA SER A 43 -19.98 2.97 -5.46
C SER A 43 -19.77 2.58 -6.92
N LYS A 44 -19.20 3.48 -7.73
CA LYS A 44 -18.69 3.10 -9.05
C LYS A 44 -17.66 1.99 -8.85
N SER A 45 -17.85 0.86 -9.54
CA SER A 45 -16.86 -0.21 -9.58
C SER A 45 -15.81 0.14 -10.63
N PHE A 46 -14.57 0.35 -10.19
CA PHE A 46 -13.43 0.62 -11.08
C PHE A 46 -12.81 -0.70 -11.56
N ARG A 47 -12.77 -0.93 -12.87
CA ARG A 47 -12.18 -2.17 -13.44
C ARG A 47 -10.67 -2.23 -13.27
N SER A 48 -10.01 -1.08 -13.15
CA SER A 48 -8.56 -1.01 -12.93
C SER A 48 -8.14 -1.44 -11.52
N ILE A 49 -9.07 -1.58 -10.57
CA ILE A 49 -8.75 -2.10 -9.23
C ILE A 49 -8.72 -3.62 -9.31
N GLN A 50 -7.55 -4.18 -8.98
CA GLN A 50 -7.26 -5.59 -9.05
C GLN A 50 -6.98 -6.12 -7.65
N TYR A 51 -7.58 -7.28 -7.35
CA TYR A 51 -7.28 -8.08 -6.18
C TYR A 51 -6.76 -9.43 -6.63
N SER A 52 -5.72 -9.93 -5.98
CA SER A 52 -5.21 -11.28 -6.25
C SER A 52 -4.76 -11.98 -4.98
N ASP A 53 -4.68 -13.30 -5.08
CA ASP A 53 -4.21 -14.15 -4.01
C ASP A 53 -2.68 -14.25 -4.08
N ALA A 54 -2.03 -14.32 -2.93
CA ALA A 54 -0.61 -14.64 -2.84
C ALA A 54 -0.36 -15.59 -1.68
N GLN A 55 0.69 -16.40 -1.79
CA GLN A 55 1.12 -17.25 -0.69
C GLN A 55 1.69 -16.41 0.45
N ALA A 56 1.52 -16.90 1.67
CA ALA A 56 2.12 -16.32 2.85
C ALA A 56 3.65 -16.36 2.76
N THR A 57 4.29 -15.26 3.10
CA THR A 57 5.75 -15.23 3.25
C THR A 57 6.08 -15.38 4.73
N ILE A 58 6.76 -16.47 5.06
CA ILE A 58 7.10 -16.79 6.46
C ILE A 58 8.24 -15.89 6.91
N LEU A 59 7.91 -14.91 7.74
CA LEU A 59 8.88 -14.25 8.61
C LEU A 59 8.86 -14.95 9.97
N ASN A 60 10.04 -15.30 10.49
CA ASN A 60 10.16 -16.01 11.76
C ASN A 60 9.93 -15.04 12.93
N PHE A 61 8.67 -14.70 13.16
CA PHE A 61 8.24 -13.58 14.00
C PHE A 61 7.78 -13.96 15.40
N GLY A 62 7.86 -15.25 15.77
CA GLY A 62 7.40 -15.73 17.07
C GLY A 62 5.94 -15.33 17.37
N ILE A 63 5.65 -15.08 18.65
CA ILE A 63 4.30 -14.80 19.18
C ILE A 63 3.71 -13.46 18.67
N LEU A 64 4.54 -12.53 18.20
CA LEU A 64 4.09 -11.19 17.80
C LEU A 64 3.47 -11.11 16.39
N LYS A 65 3.48 -12.21 15.63
CA LYS A 65 2.92 -12.26 14.27
C LYS A 65 1.43 -11.93 14.20
N ASP A 66 0.69 -12.20 15.28
CA ASP A 66 -0.75 -11.99 15.35
C ASP A 66 -1.12 -10.57 15.83
N LEU A 67 -0.13 -9.81 16.31
CA LEU A 67 -0.30 -8.44 16.81
C LEU A 67 0.05 -7.37 15.78
N VAL A 68 0.72 -7.75 14.69
CA VAL A 68 1.13 -6.82 13.63
C VAL A 68 0.74 -7.36 12.25
N LYS A 69 0.07 -6.53 11.47
CA LYS A 69 -0.21 -6.75 10.05
C LYS A 69 0.81 -5.99 9.22
N ILE A 70 1.64 -6.72 8.47
CA ILE A 70 2.66 -6.12 7.61
C ILE A 70 2.18 -6.14 6.17
N PHE A 71 2.15 -4.95 5.56
CA PHE A 71 1.94 -4.77 4.14
C PHE A 71 3.23 -4.32 3.48
N VAL A 72 3.48 -4.80 2.27
CA VAL A 72 4.50 -4.25 1.39
C VAL A 72 3.81 -3.29 0.42
N LEU A 73 4.38 -2.10 0.23
CA LEU A 73 3.82 -1.00 -0.57
C LEU A 73 4.86 -0.53 -1.58
N ASP A 74 4.40 -0.17 -2.77
CA ASP A 74 5.17 0.60 -3.75
C ASP A 74 4.24 1.52 -4.55
N LEU A 75 4.78 2.66 -4.99
CA LEU A 75 4.07 3.66 -5.79
C LEU A 75 4.83 4.00 -7.07
N GLU A 76 4.10 4.08 -8.18
CA GLU A 76 4.56 4.82 -9.36
C GLU A 76 3.97 6.22 -9.37
N THR A 77 4.73 7.18 -9.92
CA THR A 77 4.35 8.60 -9.90
C THR A 77 4.68 9.28 -11.22
N THR A 78 4.06 10.42 -11.51
CA THR A 78 4.37 11.27 -12.68
C THR A 78 5.74 11.96 -12.64
N GLY A 79 6.54 11.69 -11.60
CA GLY A 79 7.90 12.19 -11.44
C GLY A 79 8.34 12.25 -9.98
N LEU A 80 9.64 12.42 -9.74
CA LEU A 80 10.23 12.33 -8.40
C LEU A 80 9.88 13.49 -7.45
N CYS A 81 9.43 14.63 -8.00
CA CYS A 81 9.15 15.82 -7.22
C CYS A 81 7.71 15.80 -6.67
N ARG A 82 7.54 15.37 -5.43
CA ARG A 82 6.22 15.34 -4.76
C ARG A 82 5.43 16.66 -4.77
N ARG A 83 6.06 17.83 -4.97
CA ARG A 83 5.32 19.10 -5.02
C ARG A 83 4.39 19.19 -6.24
N ILE A 84 4.80 18.58 -7.35
CA ILE A 84 4.13 18.66 -8.65
C ILE A 84 3.73 17.26 -9.17
N GLY A 85 4.41 16.21 -8.72
CA GLY A 85 4.12 14.84 -9.09
C GLY A 85 2.89 14.30 -8.38
N HIS A 86 2.22 13.35 -9.01
CA HIS A 86 1.06 12.64 -8.48
C HIS A 86 1.23 11.13 -8.69
N VAL A 87 0.56 10.33 -7.86
CA VAL A 87 0.59 8.87 -7.96
C VAL A 87 -0.14 8.41 -9.23
N THR A 88 0.45 7.47 -9.97
CA THR A 88 -0.10 6.86 -11.19
C THR A 88 -0.39 5.37 -11.03
N GLU A 89 0.23 4.70 -10.06
CA GLU A 89 -0.04 3.33 -9.69
C GLU A 89 0.21 3.16 -8.18
N ILE A 90 -0.61 2.35 -7.53
CA ILE A 90 -0.38 1.86 -6.17
C ILE A 90 -0.46 0.35 -6.16
N ALA A 91 0.47 -0.28 -5.45
CA ALA A 91 0.42 -1.71 -5.15
C ALA A 91 0.64 -1.95 -3.66
N VAL A 92 -0.17 -2.84 -3.09
CA VAL A 92 -0.08 -3.25 -1.69
C VAL A 92 -0.22 -4.77 -1.62
N ARG A 93 0.68 -5.44 -0.90
CA ARG A 93 0.59 -6.88 -0.60
C ARG A 93 0.64 -7.12 0.89
N ASP A 94 -0.34 -7.83 1.43
CA ASP A 94 -0.30 -8.40 2.77
C ASP A 94 0.72 -9.55 2.80
N LEU A 95 1.70 -9.43 3.67
CA LEU A 95 2.78 -10.41 3.78
C LEU A 95 2.30 -11.78 4.27
N GLN A 96 1.18 -11.82 5.00
CA GLN A 96 0.55 -13.07 5.44
C GLN A 96 -0.18 -13.80 4.30
N GLY A 97 -0.30 -13.18 3.12
CA GLY A 97 -0.92 -13.80 1.96
C GLY A 97 -2.40 -14.16 2.16
N GLY A 98 -2.88 -15.14 1.40
CA GLY A 98 -4.27 -15.59 1.41
C GLY A 98 -5.15 -14.86 0.37
N LYS A 99 -6.46 -15.07 0.49
CA LYS A 99 -7.41 -14.55 -0.49
C LYS A 99 -7.39 -13.02 -0.54
N ASN A 100 -7.31 -12.45 -1.75
CA ASN A 100 -7.25 -11.01 -2.01
C ASN A 100 -6.17 -10.32 -1.15
N SER A 101 -5.02 -10.96 -0.95
CA SER A 101 -3.90 -10.39 -0.18
C SER A 101 -3.13 -9.34 -0.94
N CYS A 102 -3.35 -9.22 -2.25
CA CYS A 102 -2.77 -8.18 -3.08
C CYS A 102 -3.87 -7.22 -3.53
N PHE A 103 -3.55 -5.94 -3.52
CA PHE A 103 -4.34 -4.83 -4.02
C PHE A 103 -3.47 -4.02 -4.98
N GLN A 104 -3.93 -3.80 -6.20
CA GLN A 104 -3.23 -2.98 -7.18
C GLN A 104 -4.21 -2.16 -7.98
N THR A 105 -3.87 -0.91 -8.28
CA THR A 105 -4.63 -0.12 -9.24
C THR A 105 -3.79 0.97 -9.87
N LEU A 106 -4.11 1.30 -11.12
CA LEU A 106 -3.72 2.59 -11.69
C LEU A 106 -4.49 3.71 -10.99
N VAL A 107 -3.93 4.91 -11.01
CA VAL A 107 -4.55 6.10 -10.44
C VAL A 107 -4.52 7.20 -11.49
N ASN A 108 -5.65 7.86 -11.70
CA ASN A 108 -5.73 9.01 -12.60
C ASN A 108 -5.11 10.23 -11.90
N PRO A 109 -3.92 10.70 -12.31
CA PRO A 109 -3.24 11.81 -11.65
C PRO A 109 -3.82 13.17 -12.06
N GLN A 110 -4.81 13.19 -12.95
CA GLN A 110 -5.38 14.40 -13.57
C GLN A 110 -4.35 15.30 -14.25
N GLN A 111 -3.27 14.71 -14.76
CA GLN A 111 -2.21 15.39 -15.52
C GLN A 111 -1.49 14.40 -16.46
N ASN A 112 -0.62 14.94 -17.30
CA ASN A 112 0.25 14.12 -18.16
C ASN A 112 1.27 13.32 -17.35
N VAL A 113 1.68 12.17 -17.90
CA VAL A 113 2.71 11.29 -17.32
C VAL A 113 3.99 11.39 -18.17
N PRO A 114 4.90 12.33 -17.88
CA PRO A 114 6.06 12.61 -18.74
C PRO A 114 7.15 11.53 -18.66
N ASN A 115 7.16 10.76 -17.58
CA ASN A 115 8.16 9.73 -17.26
C ASN A 115 7.68 8.31 -17.60
N SER A 116 6.73 8.17 -18.54
CA SER A 116 6.16 6.87 -18.91
C SER A 116 7.19 5.86 -19.42
N SER A 117 8.37 6.29 -19.87
CA SER A 117 9.48 5.41 -20.24
C SER A 117 10.12 4.68 -19.06
N ILE A 118 9.92 5.15 -17.82
CA ILE A 118 10.47 4.53 -16.61
C ILE A 118 9.63 3.33 -16.21
N HIS A 119 8.32 3.52 -16.06
CA HIS A 119 7.39 2.53 -15.50
C HIS A 119 6.41 1.95 -16.54
N GLY A 120 6.46 2.38 -17.80
CA GLY A 120 5.58 1.89 -18.86
C GLY A 120 4.10 2.24 -18.66
N ILE A 121 3.79 3.37 -18.01
CA ILE A 121 2.41 3.85 -17.80
C ILE A 121 2.23 5.15 -18.60
N PRO A 122 1.78 5.09 -19.86
CA PRO A 122 1.44 6.29 -20.64
C PRO A 122 0.20 7.00 -20.09
N THR A 123 0.08 8.30 -20.39
CA THR A 123 -1.04 9.15 -19.95
C THR A 123 -2.41 8.55 -20.30
N ASN A 124 -2.57 7.99 -21.50
CA ASN A 124 -3.84 7.41 -21.94
C ASN A 124 -4.33 6.23 -21.08
N MET A 125 -3.42 5.48 -20.44
CA MET A 125 -3.80 4.40 -19.52
C MET A 125 -4.44 4.95 -18.25
N VAL A 126 -3.88 6.01 -17.67
CA VAL A 126 -4.36 6.57 -16.40
C VAL A 126 -5.54 7.53 -16.55
N THR A 127 -5.80 8.04 -17.75
CA THR A 127 -6.96 8.90 -18.02
C THR A 127 -8.21 8.12 -18.43
N HIS A 128 -8.14 6.80 -18.54
CA HIS A 128 -9.30 5.97 -18.87
C HIS A 128 -10.38 6.04 -17.77
N SER A 129 -11.65 5.96 -18.18
CA SER A 129 -12.80 6.22 -17.29
C SER A 129 -12.99 5.21 -16.15
N ASP A 130 -12.34 4.04 -16.23
CA ASP A 130 -12.35 3.00 -15.21
C ASP A 130 -11.16 3.08 -14.24
N VAL A 131 -10.30 4.10 -14.38
CA VAL A 131 -9.20 4.40 -13.47
C VAL A 131 -9.66 5.42 -12.44
N PRO A 132 -9.64 5.09 -11.13
CA PRO A 132 -10.09 6.00 -10.09
C PRO A 132 -9.14 7.20 -9.97
N ARG A 133 -9.69 8.35 -9.61
CA ARG A 133 -8.87 9.43 -9.06
C ARG A 133 -8.53 9.11 -7.61
N MET A 134 -7.50 9.77 -7.08
CA MET A 134 -7.06 9.55 -5.71
C MET A 134 -8.17 9.72 -4.66
N VAL A 135 -9.04 10.73 -4.83
CA VAL A 135 -10.18 10.99 -3.93
C VAL A 135 -11.19 9.83 -3.91
N GLU A 136 -11.31 9.07 -5.00
CA GLU A 136 -12.18 7.90 -5.12
C GLU A 136 -11.49 6.65 -4.56
N LEU A 137 -10.15 6.59 -4.68
CA LEU A 137 -9.33 5.47 -4.25
C LEU A 137 -9.10 5.43 -2.73
N ILE A 138 -8.87 6.55 -2.07
CA ILE A 138 -8.50 6.59 -0.64
C ILE A 138 -9.50 5.81 0.24
N PRO A 139 -10.83 6.00 0.12
CA PRO A 139 -11.78 5.22 0.90
C PRO A 139 -11.67 3.71 0.68
N ILE A 140 -11.44 3.29 -0.57
CA ILE A 140 -11.31 1.86 -0.95
C ILE A 140 -10.02 1.28 -0.36
N LEU A 141 -8.91 2.01 -0.43
CA LEU A 141 -7.65 1.60 0.17
C LEU A 141 -7.78 1.46 1.70
N LEU A 142 -8.41 2.43 2.35
CA LEU A 142 -8.66 2.38 3.80
C LEU A 142 -9.51 1.17 4.20
N GLU A 143 -10.56 0.87 3.43
CA GLU A 143 -11.40 -0.32 3.64
C GLU A 143 -10.62 -1.62 3.43
N TYR A 144 -9.82 -1.71 2.36
CA TYR A 144 -8.95 -2.84 2.10
C TYR A 144 -8.02 -3.11 3.28
N ILE A 145 -7.27 -2.11 3.74
CA ILE A 145 -6.34 -2.26 4.87
C ILE A 145 -7.08 -2.67 6.15
N ARG A 146 -8.22 -2.03 6.45
CA ARG A 146 -9.02 -2.36 7.64
C ARG A 146 -9.54 -3.80 7.62
N SER A 147 -9.98 -4.27 6.45
CA SER A 147 -10.47 -5.65 6.27
C SER A 147 -9.40 -6.71 6.56
N ARG A 148 -8.11 -6.34 6.43
CA ARG A 148 -6.95 -7.21 6.61
C ARG A 148 -6.29 -7.06 7.98
N GLN A 149 -6.42 -5.90 8.62
CA GLN A 149 -5.82 -5.56 9.92
C GLN A 149 -6.41 -6.43 11.05
N GLY A 150 -7.73 -6.47 11.20
CA GLY A 150 -8.40 -7.08 12.36
C GLY A 150 -8.34 -6.19 13.62
N PRO A 151 -9.22 -6.43 14.63
CA PRO A 151 -9.30 -5.56 15.80
C PRO A 151 -8.03 -5.57 16.66
N GLY A 152 -7.52 -4.38 17.03
CA GLY A 152 -6.36 -4.25 17.92
C GLY A 152 -5.01 -4.60 17.31
N VAL A 153 -4.95 -4.92 16.02
CA VAL A 153 -3.72 -5.26 15.31
C VAL A 153 -3.04 -4.00 14.78
N GLN A 154 -1.75 -3.89 15.00
CA GLN A 154 -0.93 -2.78 14.50
C GLN A 154 -0.66 -2.92 13.00
N VAL A 155 -0.84 -1.86 12.21
CA VAL A 155 -0.49 -1.86 10.77
C VAL A 155 0.92 -1.34 10.54
N LEU A 156 1.72 -2.06 9.76
CA LEU A 156 3.05 -1.67 9.33
C LEU A 156 3.17 -1.78 7.80
N PHE A 157 3.51 -0.68 7.13
CA PHE A 157 3.83 -0.67 5.69
C PHE A 157 5.34 -0.69 5.49
N ALA A 158 5.87 -1.69 4.81
CA ALA A 158 7.26 -1.75 4.35
C ALA A 158 7.34 -1.27 2.90
N ALA A 159 8.19 -0.28 2.63
CA ALA A 159 8.53 0.16 1.28
C ALA A 159 10.02 0.50 1.18
N HIS A 160 10.59 0.39 -0.02
CA HIS A 160 12.01 0.64 -0.23
C HIS A 160 12.25 2.12 -0.57
N ASN A 161 12.90 2.87 0.34
CA ASN A 161 12.99 4.34 0.32
C ASN A 161 11.70 5.05 0.78
N ALA A 162 10.87 4.36 1.58
CA ALA A 162 9.57 4.82 2.06
C ALA A 162 9.61 6.24 2.63
N ARG A 163 10.62 6.56 3.45
CA ARG A 163 10.69 7.82 4.19
C ARG A 163 10.90 9.02 3.27
N ARG A 164 11.60 8.83 2.15
CA ARG A 164 11.93 9.92 1.21
C ARG A 164 11.05 9.94 -0.02
N PHE A 165 10.36 8.85 -0.34
CA PHE A 165 9.57 8.72 -1.56
C PHE A 165 8.08 8.44 -1.26
N ASP A 166 7.71 7.19 -1.00
CA ASP A 166 6.31 6.73 -0.95
C ASP A 166 5.47 7.48 0.08
N VAL A 167 5.95 7.55 1.33
CA VAL A 167 5.18 8.11 2.44
C VAL A 167 4.91 9.62 2.23
N PRO A 168 5.89 10.45 1.82
CA PRO A 168 5.59 11.82 1.43
C PRO A 168 4.57 11.98 0.30
N PHE A 169 4.54 11.08 -0.70
CA PHE A 169 3.52 11.08 -1.74
C PHE A 169 2.14 10.72 -1.16
N LEU A 170 2.04 9.67 -0.37
CA LEU A 170 0.79 9.32 0.33
C LEU A 170 0.28 10.48 1.18
N ILE A 171 1.14 11.14 1.97
CA ILE A 171 0.74 12.28 2.81
C ILE A 171 0.14 13.39 1.94
N LYS A 172 0.80 13.74 0.82
CA LYS A 172 0.29 14.73 -0.12
C LYS A 172 -1.07 14.31 -0.65
N GLU A 173 -1.16 13.12 -1.24
CA GLU A 173 -2.36 12.62 -1.91
C GLU A 173 -3.57 12.55 -0.97
N PHE A 174 -3.37 12.05 0.27
CA PHE A 174 -4.39 12.07 1.31
C PHE A 174 -4.82 13.49 1.66
N SER A 175 -3.86 14.37 1.98
CA SER A 175 -4.17 15.74 2.38
C SER A 175 -4.85 16.57 1.29
N SER A 176 -4.45 16.40 0.02
CA SER A 176 -5.08 17.05 -1.14
C SER A 176 -6.54 16.59 -1.35
N CYS A 177 -6.88 15.39 -0.87
CA CYS A 177 -8.24 14.86 -0.92
C CYS A 177 -9.01 15.08 0.39
N SER A 178 -8.49 15.88 1.32
CA SER A 178 -9.07 16.12 2.66
C SER A 178 -9.19 14.84 3.53
N PHE A 179 -8.28 13.89 3.33
CA PHE A 179 -8.10 12.73 4.20
C PHE A 179 -6.81 12.86 5.01
N GLU A 180 -6.77 12.17 6.15
CA GLU A 180 -5.56 11.98 6.94
C GLU A 180 -5.11 10.52 6.84
N ILE A 181 -3.79 10.31 6.82
CA ILE A 181 -3.25 8.96 7.01
C ILE A 181 -3.61 8.51 8.43
N PRO A 182 -4.17 7.31 8.62
CA PRO A 182 -4.51 6.81 9.95
C PRO A 182 -3.30 6.90 10.92
N PRO A 183 -3.49 7.43 12.13
CA PRO A 183 -2.40 7.72 13.08
C PRO A 183 -1.76 6.47 13.68
N ASP A 184 -2.43 5.33 13.51
CA ASP A 184 -1.99 3.98 13.85
C ASP A 184 -1.26 3.31 12.68
N TRP A 185 -1.10 3.92 11.51
CA TRP A 185 -0.23 3.36 10.47
C TRP A 185 1.25 3.68 10.75
N LEU A 186 2.06 2.62 10.77
CA LEU A 186 3.52 2.71 10.85
C LEU A 186 4.14 2.40 9.49
N PHE A 187 5.31 2.97 9.23
CA PHE A 187 6.05 2.79 7.99
C PHE A 187 7.48 2.33 8.28
N LEU A 188 7.95 1.30 7.59
CA LEU A 188 9.30 0.80 7.61
C LEU A 188 9.98 1.16 6.27
N ASP A 189 11.12 1.85 6.36
CA ASP A 189 11.96 2.12 5.20
C ASP A 189 13.03 1.03 5.05
N THR A 190 12.82 0.11 4.10
CA THR A 190 13.72 -1.04 3.93
C THR A 190 15.07 -0.64 3.34
N LEU A 191 15.21 0.55 2.74
CA LEU A 191 16.51 1.06 2.29
C LEU A 191 17.47 1.28 3.47
N ALA A 192 16.94 1.66 4.64
CA ALA A 192 17.74 1.77 5.86
C ALA A 192 18.30 0.39 6.30
N LEU A 193 17.50 -0.67 6.18
CA LEU A 193 17.95 -2.03 6.43
C LEU A 193 19.02 -2.47 5.43
N SER A 194 18.90 -2.08 4.15
CA SER A 194 19.92 -2.35 3.12
C SER A 194 21.26 -1.69 3.46
N HIS A 195 21.25 -0.49 4.05
CA HIS A 195 22.46 0.15 4.54
C HIS A 195 23.10 -0.59 5.72
N GLU A 196 22.30 -1.17 6.62
CA GLU A 196 22.78 -1.99 7.73
C GLU A 196 23.40 -3.31 7.24
N LEU A 197 22.75 -3.99 6.28
CA LEU A 197 23.31 -5.18 5.62
C LEU A 197 24.68 -4.89 4.98
N ARG A 198 24.81 -3.73 4.32
CA ARG A 198 26.09 -3.31 3.75
C ARG A 198 27.18 -3.15 4.81
N LYS A 199 26.84 -2.71 6.02
CA LYS A 199 27.81 -2.65 7.13
C LYS A 199 28.18 -4.04 7.61
N LEU A 200 27.22 -4.96 7.68
CA LEU A 200 27.41 -6.33 8.15
C LEU A 200 28.34 -7.14 7.23
N TYR A 201 28.07 -7.15 5.93
CA TYR A 201 28.83 -7.96 4.96
C TYR A 201 30.00 -7.21 4.30
N GLY A 202 30.15 -5.91 4.58
CA GLY A 202 31.17 -5.06 3.97
C GLY A 202 31.10 -5.08 2.44
N PRO A 203 32.23 -5.21 1.71
CA PRO A 203 32.25 -5.19 0.24
C PRO A 203 31.59 -6.40 -0.43
N LYS A 204 31.07 -7.37 0.33
CA LYS A 204 30.38 -8.57 -0.21
C LYS A 204 28.90 -8.32 -0.54
N VAL A 205 28.29 -7.24 -0.07
CA VAL A 205 26.96 -6.79 -0.56
C VAL A 205 27.15 -6.15 -1.93
N PRO A 206 26.20 -6.27 -2.87
CA PRO A 206 26.28 -5.56 -4.13
C PRO A 206 26.51 -4.06 -3.90
N PRO A 207 27.28 -3.41 -4.79
CA PRO A 207 27.59 -1.99 -4.69
C PRO A 207 26.33 -1.11 -4.70
N LYS A 208 25.21 -1.64 -5.20
CA LYS A 208 23.91 -0.97 -5.25
C LYS A 208 22.96 -1.60 -4.24
N ILE A 209 22.51 -0.79 -3.28
CA ILE A 209 21.50 -1.14 -2.27
C ILE A 209 20.05 -1.01 -2.78
N SER A 210 19.85 -0.91 -4.10
CA SER A 210 18.53 -0.91 -4.74
C SER A 210 17.87 -2.28 -4.67
N LEU A 211 16.55 -2.37 -4.86
CA LEU A 211 15.82 -3.64 -4.97
C LEU A 211 16.49 -4.63 -5.94
N GLU A 212 16.93 -4.16 -7.11
CA GLU A 212 17.62 -5.00 -8.09
C GLU A 212 18.96 -5.57 -7.58
N GLY A 213 19.72 -4.76 -6.84
CA GLY A 213 20.98 -5.23 -6.27
C GLY A 213 20.72 -6.25 -5.17
N LEU A 214 19.72 -6.01 -4.33
CA LEU A 214 19.32 -6.96 -3.29
C LEU A 214 18.78 -8.27 -3.89
N SER A 215 18.05 -8.22 -4.99
CA SER A 215 17.58 -9.45 -5.66
C SER A 215 18.72 -10.26 -6.25
N GLU A 216 19.72 -9.60 -6.87
CA GLU A 216 20.95 -10.26 -7.32
C GLU A 216 21.70 -10.91 -6.15
N PHE A 217 21.84 -10.20 -5.02
CA PHE A 217 22.50 -10.71 -3.81
C PHE A 217 21.86 -11.98 -3.27
N TYR A 218 20.53 -11.93 -3.11
CA TYR A 218 19.74 -13.04 -2.58
C TYR A 218 19.38 -14.10 -3.62
N LYS A 219 19.80 -13.92 -4.88
CA LYS A 219 19.49 -14.81 -6.02
C LYS A 219 17.97 -14.99 -6.20
N ILE A 220 17.23 -13.90 -6.03
CA ILE A 220 15.78 -13.85 -6.21
C ILE A 220 15.48 -13.35 -7.62
N THR A 221 14.68 -14.11 -8.36
CA THR A 221 14.21 -13.69 -9.69
C THR A 221 13.06 -12.71 -9.58
N ARG A 222 13.11 -11.63 -10.34
CA ARG A 222 11.98 -10.69 -10.49
C ARG A 222 10.91 -11.28 -11.40
N GLU A 223 9.67 -11.23 -10.93
CA GLU A 223 8.49 -11.49 -11.75
C GLU A 223 7.90 -10.17 -12.25
N GLY A 224 7.73 -10.06 -13.57
CA GLY A 224 7.18 -8.85 -14.19
C GLY A 224 8.20 -7.74 -14.48
N PRO A 225 7.76 -6.65 -15.11
CA PRO A 225 8.66 -5.57 -15.52
C PRO A 225 9.17 -4.79 -14.30
N LYS A 226 10.41 -4.32 -14.38
CA LYS A 226 10.96 -3.34 -13.44
C LYS A 226 10.15 -2.05 -13.49
N HIS A 227 9.99 -1.37 -12.34
CA HIS A 227 9.21 -0.13 -12.22
C HIS A 227 7.73 -0.35 -12.55
N ARG A 228 7.19 -1.49 -12.14
CA ARG A 228 5.75 -1.69 -11.98
C ARG A 228 5.51 -1.95 -10.51
N ALA A 229 4.57 -1.23 -9.92
CA ALA A 229 4.43 -1.21 -8.47
C ALA A 229 4.28 -2.62 -7.88
N MET A 230 3.44 -3.48 -8.48
CA MET A 230 3.25 -4.84 -7.96
C MET A 230 4.45 -5.77 -8.20
N ALA A 231 5.20 -5.56 -9.28
CA ALA A 231 6.44 -6.32 -9.51
C ALA A 231 7.50 -5.97 -8.44
N ASP A 232 7.63 -4.68 -8.10
CA ASP A 232 8.51 -4.20 -7.03
C ASP A 232 8.03 -4.62 -5.64
N VAL A 233 6.72 -4.59 -5.37
CA VAL A 233 6.11 -5.14 -4.13
C VAL A 233 6.40 -6.63 -3.98
N ASN A 234 6.23 -7.43 -5.04
CA ASN A 234 6.50 -8.87 -5.00
C ASN A 234 7.99 -9.15 -4.79
N LEU A 235 8.86 -8.39 -5.44
CA LEU A 235 10.30 -8.52 -5.26
C LEU A 235 10.72 -8.18 -3.82
N LEU A 236 10.25 -7.06 -3.28
CA LEU A 236 10.51 -6.66 -1.91
C LEU A 236 9.93 -7.66 -0.89
N THR A 237 8.76 -8.24 -1.18
CA THR A 237 8.17 -9.29 -0.36
C THR A 237 9.09 -10.52 -0.24
N SER A 238 9.76 -10.90 -1.32
CA SER A 238 10.73 -12.01 -1.32
C SER A 238 12.07 -11.62 -0.68
N ILE A 239 12.50 -10.36 -0.78
CA ILE A 239 13.76 -9.87 -0.22
C ILE A 239 13.68 -9.68 1.29
N LEU A 240 12.60 -9.06 1.79
CA LEU A 240 12.47 -8.63 3.20
C LEU A 240 12.77 -9.75 4.22
N PRO A 241 12.30 -11.01 4.06
CA PRO A 241 12.68 -12.12 4.93
C PRO A 241 14.17 -12.37 5.07
N ASN A 242 14.88 -12.33 3.95
CA ASN A 242 16.32 -12.56 3.94
C ASN A 242 17.04 -11.42 4.67
N MET A 243 16.63 -10.17 4.42
CA MET A 243 17.18 -9.01 5.12
C MET A 243 16.97 -9.08 6.63
N THR A 244 15.76 -9.46 7.08
CA THR A 244 15.46 -9.56 8.50
C THR A 244 16.18 -10.73 9.16
N SER A 245 16.36 -11.85 8.44
CA SER A 245 17.11 -13.00 8.93
C SER A 245 18.59 -12.66 9.11
N ASP A 246 19.22 -12.06 8.10
CA ASP A 246 20.64 -11.68 8.13
C ASP A 246 20.95 -10.66 9.25
N LEU A 247 20.03 -9.72 9.47
CA LEU A 247 20.15 -8.71 10.53
C LEU A 247 19.65 -9.20 11.89
N ASN A 248 19.16 -10.45 11.99
CA ASN A 248 18.56 -11.03 13.19
C ASN A 248 17.46 -10.13 13.81
N LEU A 249 16.55 -9.63 12.97
CA LEU A 249 15.48 -8.71 13.37
C LEU A 249 14.14 -9.44 13.55
N GLY A 250 13.50 -9.24 14.69
CA GLY A 250 12.11 -9.64 14.93
C GLY A 250 11.11 -8.50 14.67
N VAL A 251 9.82 -8.78 14.88
CA VAL A 251 8.74 -7.79 14.72
C VAL A 251 8.95 -6.56 15.60
N ALA A 252 9.38 -6.76 16.85
CA ALA A 252 9.62 -5.67 17.78
C ALA A 252 10.69 -4.70 17.26
N ASP A 253 11.76 -5.21 16.65
CA ASP A 253 12.80 -4.39 16.03
C ASP A 253 12.28 -3.61 14.84
N LEU A 254 11.46 -4.24 13.99
CA LEU A 254 10.82 -3.57 12.85
C LEU A 254 9.92 -2.43 13.31
N LEU A 255 9.14 -2.64 14.38
CA LEU A 255 8.30 -1.61 14.98
C LEU A 255 9.14 -0.45 15.55
N GLN A 256 10.23 -0.73 16.26
CA GLN A 256 11.14 0.30 16.78
C GLN A 256 11.80 1.12 15.65
N ARG A 257 12.05 0.49 14.49
CA ARG A 257 12.65 1.12 13.31
C ARG A 257 11.65 1.81 12.41
N SER A 258 10.36 1.60 12.66
CA SER A 258 9.28 2.22 11.92
C SER A 258 9.07 3.69 12.31
N PHE A 259 8.27 4.41 11.53
CA PHE A 259 7.92 5.79 11.79
C PHE A 259 6.47 6.09 11.41
N LYS A 260 5.89 7.11 12.04
CA LYS A 260 4.56 7.64 11.69
C LYS A 260 4.64 8.68 10.59
N ALA A 261 3.56 8.83 9.81
CA ALA A 261 3.43 9.87 8.79
C ALA A 261 3.61 11.31 9.32
N SER A 262 3.23 11.56 10.58
CA SER A 262 3.39 12.85 11.26
C SER A 262 4.86 13.30 11.35
N VAL A 263 5.80 12.36 11.49
CA VAL A 263 7.25 12.64 11.56
C VAL A 263 7.76 13.23 10.23
N CYS A 264 7.29 12.70 9.10
CA CYS A 264 7.61 13.23 7.78
C CYS A 264 7.01 14.62 7.58
N SER A 265 5.78 14.84 8.06
CA SER A 265 5.07 16.13 7.95
C SER A 265 5.77 17.27 8.71
N ILE A 266 6.33 17.00 9.89
CA ILE A 266 7.09 17.99 10.67
C ILE A 266 8.38 18.42 9.95
N THR A 267 9.09 17.45 9.37
CA THR A 267 10.28 17.73 8.55
C THR A 267 9.94 18.58 7.33
N MET A 268 8.74 18.41 6.75
CA MET A 268 8.26 19.23 5.63
C MET A 268 7.96 20.68 6.02
N LYS A 269 7.42 20.93 7.22
CA LYS A 269 7.18 22.32 7.70
C LYS A 269 8.47 23.07 7.99
N LYS A 270 9.52 22.38 8.47
CA LYS A 270 10.84 23.00 8.75
C LYS A 270 11.61 23.43 7.50
N LYS A 271 11.40 22.78 6.34
CA LYS A 271 12.05 23.15 5.06
C LYS A 271 11.33 24.25 4.26
N LYS A 272 10.20 24.74 4.76
CA LYS A 272 9.39 25.81 4.13
C LYS A 272 9.60 27.20 4.78
N LYS A 273 10.46 27.29 5.79
CA LYS A 273 10.97 28.55 6.35
C LYS A 273 12.38 28.75 5.84
#